data_AF-A0AB35FZN2-F1
#
_entry.id   AF-A0AB35FZN2-F1
#
_cell.length_a   1.000
_cell.length_b   1.000
_cell.length_c   1.000
_cell.angle_alpha   90.00
_cell.angle_beta   90.00
_cell.angle_gamma   90.00
#
_symmetry.space_group_name_H-M   'P 1'
#
loop_
_entity.id
_entity.type
_entity.pdbx_description
1 polymer ?
#
loop_
_entity_poly.entity_id
_entity_poly.type
_entity_poly.pdbx_seq_one_letter_code
_entity_poly.pdbx_strand_id
1 'polypeptide(L)' 'MIYEVRIVDEVYSGMINIFFEYYKIGYATTSQQIARLEGTYREQIPAIKQQIKHETGLTVTIK' A
#
# COMPACT_ATOMS: atom_id res chain seq x y z
N MET A 1 4.68 16.30 -7.34
CA MET A 1 3.64 15.30 -7.01
C MET A 1 4.33 14.22 -6.21
N ILE A 2 3.68 13.70 -5.18
CA ILE A 2 4.17 12.58 -4.37
C ILE A 2 3.34 11.37 -4.78
N TYR A 3 4.02 10.22 -4.89
CA TYR A 3 3.43 8.93 -5.20
C TYR A 3 3.84 7.94 -4.12
N GLU A 4 2.90 7.17 -3.60
CA GLU A 4 3.14 6.18 -2.56
C GLU A 4 2.20 4.99 -2.69
N VAL A 5 2.62 3.87 -2.11
CA VAL A 5 1.78 2.69 -1.94
C VAL A 5 1.40 2.60 -0.48
N ARG A 6 0.10 2.46 -0.21
CA ARG A 6 -0.43 2.25 1.13
C ARG A 6 -1.02 0.86 1.24
N ILE A 7 -0.46 0.06 2.15
CA ILE A 7 -0.95 -1.26 2.51
C ILE A 7 -1.75 -1.12 3.80
N VAL A 8 -2.99 -1.61 3.81
CA VAL A 8 -3.88 -1.59 4.98
C VAL A 8 -4.22 -3.01 5.37
N ASP A 9 -3.85 -3.41 6.59
CA ASP A 9 -4.16 -4.74 7.13
C ASP A 9 -5.47 -4.71 7.91
N GLU A 10 -6.56 -5.10 7.26
CA GLU A 10 -7.89 -5.15 7.88
C GLU A 10 -8.09 -6.50 8.59
N VAL A 11 -7.59 -6.59 9.82
CA VAL A 11 -7.62 -7.83 10.63
C VAL A 11 -9.02 -8.42 10.75
N TYR A 12 -10.04 -7.59 10.96
CA TYR A 12 -11.43 -8.03 11.10
C TYR A 12 -12.03 -8.61 9.82
N SER A 13 -11.69 -8.06 8.65
CA SER A 13 -12.19 -8.57 7.37
C SER A 13 -11.31 -9.72 6.84
N GLY A 14 -10.18 -10.00 7.49
CA GLY A 14 -9.21 -11.00 7.06
C GLY A 14 -8.55 -10.64 5.73
N MET A 15 -8.48 -9.35 5.40
CA MET A 15 -8.06 -8.87 4.09
C MET A 15 -6.99 -7.79 4.21
N ILE A 16 -6.14 -7.72 3.21
CA ILE A 16 -5.08 -6.73 3.10
C ILE A 16 -5.36 -5.93 1.83
N ASN A 17 -5.69 -4.65 1.98
CA ASN A 17 -5.99 -3.77 0.86
C ASN A 17 -4.75 -2.96 0.49
N ILE A 18 -4.46 -2.88 -0.81
CA ILE A 18 -3.31 -2.15 -1.33
C ILE A 18 -3.82 -1.00 -2.19
N PHE A 19 -3.40 0.20 -1.84
CA PHE A 19 -3.77 1.44 -2.51
C PHE A 19 -2.56 2.09 -3.16
N PHE A 20 -2.74 2.62 -4.37
CA PHE A 20 -1.85 3.59 -4.96
C PHE A 20 -2.35 4.99 -4.64
N GLU A 21 -1.50 5.82 -4.06
CA GLU A 21 -1.86 7.17 -3.64
C GLU A 21 -0.98 8.20 -4.34
N TYR A 22 -1.60 9.29 -4.75
CA TYR A 22 -0.88 10.43 -5.30
C TYR A 22 -1.49 11.75 -4.86
N TYR A 23 -0.62 12.72 -4.60
CA TYR A 23 -1.03 14.05 -4.13
C TYR A 23 0.00 15.12 -4.45
N LYS A 24 -0.44 16.37 -4.36
CA LYS A 24 0.44 17.54 -4.29
C LYS A 24 0.32 18.12 -2.89
N ILE A 25 1.43 18.65 -2.36
CA ILE A 25 1.42 19.32 -1.04
C ILE A 25 0.39 20.45 -1.09
N GLY A 26 -0.51 20.48 -0.10
CA GLY A 26 -1.62 21.44 -0.03
C GLY A 26 -2.88 21.06 -0.82
N TYR A 27 -2.94 19.86 -1.41
CA TYR A 27 -4.10 19.35 -2.15
C TYR A 27 -4.59 18.02 -1.57
N ALA A 28 -5.85 17.68 -1.87
CA ALA A 28 -6.43 16.40 -1.48
C ALA A 28 -5.67 15.22 -2.09
N THR A 29 -5.55 14.14 -1.32
CA THR A 29 -4.95 12.88 -1.79
C THR A 29 -5.94 12.09 -2.63
N THR A 30 -5.49 11.64 -3.80
CA THR A 30 -6.21 10.61 -4.54
C THR A 30 -5.72 9.24 -4.10
N SER A 31 -6.65 8.35 -3.77
CA SER A 31 -6.36 6.99 -3.30
C SER A 31 -7.15 6.00 -4.14
N GLN A 32 -6.45 5.10 -4.82
CA GLN A 32 -7.05 4.08 -5.66
C GLN A 32 -6.64 2.70 -5.17
N GLN A 33 -7.62 1.84 -4.88
CA GLN A 33 -7.34 0.45 -4.58
C GLN A 33 -6.84 -0.25 -5.85
N ILE A 34 -5.66 -0.85 -5.77
CA ILE A 34 -5.01 -1.55 -6.89
C ILE A 34 -4.94 -3.06 -6.68
N ALA A 35 -5.04 -3.53 -5.43
CA ALA A 35 -5.10 -4.94 -5.12
C ALA A 35 -5.80 -5.21 -3.77
N ARG A 36 -6.22 -6.46 -3.61
CA ARG A 36 -6.72 -7.02 -2.36
C ARG A 36 -6.13 -8.41 -2.19
N LEU A 37 -5.52 -8.67 -1.04
CA LEU A 37 -4.95 -9.97 -0.69
C LEU A 37 -5.67 -10.53 0.53
N GLU A 38 -5.67 -11.85 0.66
CA GLU A 38 -6.15 -12.51 1.88
C GLU A 38 -5.15 -12.31 3.04
N GLY A 39 -5.64 -12.39 4.27
CA GLY A 39 -4.83 -12.25 5.48
C GLY A 39 -3.74 -13.31 5.64
N THR A 40 -3.79 -14.39 4.87
CA THR A 40 -2.73 -15.41 4.75
C THR A 40 -1.41 -14.81 4.23
N TYR A 41 -1.47 -13.69 3.51
CA TYR A 41 -0.29 -12.98 3.00
C TYR A 41 0.34 -12.01 4.02
N ARG A 42 -0.22 -11.88 5.24
CA ARG A 42 0.23 -10.91 6.25
C ARG A 42 1.72 -11.03 6.57
N GLU A 43 2.22 -12.26 6.71
CA GLU A 43 3.64 -12.52 6.99
C GLU A 43 4.56 -12.13 5.82
N GLN A 44 4.02 -12.03 4.60
CA GLN A 44 4.76 -11.69 3.38
C GLN A 44 4.78 -10.17 3.13
N ILE A 45 3.97 -9.38 3.82
CA ILE A 45 3.88 -7.92 3.65
C ILE A 45 5.24 -7.20 3.79
N PRO A 46 6.12 -7.57 4.74
CA PRO A 46 7.45 -6.98 4.80
C PRO A 46 8.28 -7.23 3.53
N ALA A 47 8.20 -8.43 2.96
CA ALA A 47 8.90 -8.77 1.72
C ALA A 47 8.29 -8.04 0.51
N ILE A 48 6.97 -8.02 0.40
CA ILE A 48 6.24 -7.29 -0.65
C ILE A 48 6.59 -5.79 -0.59
N LYS A 49 6.65 -5.20 0.61
CA LYS A 49 7.08 -3.81 0.81
C LYS A 49 8.50 -3.56 0.27
N GLN A 50 9.44 -4.46 0.57
CA GLN A 50 10.81 -4.33 0.09
C GLN A 50 10.87 -4.46 -1.43
N GLN A 51 10.14 -5.41 -2.00
CA GLN A 51 10.08 -5.63 -3.44
C GLN A 51 9.51 -4.41 -4.18
N ILE A 52 8.38 -3.87 -3.73
CA ILE A 52 7.78 -2.65 -4.32
C ILE A 52 8.76 -1.49 -4.26
N LYS A 53 9.41 -1.27 -3.11
CA LYS A 53 10.40 -0.19 -2.96
C LYS A 53 11.60 -0.40 -3.89
N HIS A 54 12.07 -1.64 -4.03
CA HIS A 54 13.20 -1.97 -4.89
C HIS A 54 12.88 -1.78 -6.38
N GLU A 55 11.72 -2.25 -6.83
CA GLU A 55 11.33 -2.22 -8.25
C GLU A 55 10.84 -0.85 -8.71
N THR A 56 10.16 -0.09 -7.84
CA THR A 56 9.48 1.16 -8.23
C THR A 56 10.12 2.42 -7.65
N GLY A 57 10.95 2.30 -6.61
CA GLY A 57 11.45 3.43 -5.84
C GLY A 57 10.38 4.16 -5.00
N LEU A 58 9.13 3.69 -5.01
CA LEU A 58 8.03 4.32 -4.28
C LEU A 58 8.16 4.10 -2.78
N THR A 59 7.68 5.10 -2.03
CA THR A 59 7.48 4.95 -0.59
C THR A 59 6.31 4.01 -0.35
N VAL A 60 6.49 3.07 0.58
CA VAL A 60 5.45 2.12 0.97
C VAL A 60 5.14 2.28 2.45
N THR A 61 3.89 2.58 2.76
CA THR A 61 3.38 2.69 4.13
C THR A 61 2.51 1.49 4.47
N ILE A 62 2.59 1.03 5.71
CA ILE A 62 1.74 -0.05 6.25
C ILE A 62 0.90 0.57 7.37
N LYS A 63 -0.41 0.37 7.33
CA LYS A 63 -1.37 0.88 8.32
C LYS A 63 -2.26 -0.24 8.85
#